data_AF-A0A9D5JUS5-F1
#
_entry.id   AF-A0A9D5JUS5-F1
#
_cell.length_a   1.000
_cell.length_b   1.000
_cell.length_c   1.000
_cell.angle_alpha   90.00
_cell.angle_beta   90.00
_cell.angle_gamma   90.00
#
_symmetry.space_group_name_H-M   'P 1'
#
loop_
_entity.id
_entity.type
_entity.pdbx_description
1 polymer ?
#
loop_
_entity_poly.entity_id
_entity_poly.type
_entity_poly.pdbx_seq_one_letter_code
_entity_poly.pdbx_strand_id
1 'polypeptide(L)'
;MRRSLTRNILLVCIIGILVAIGVPGSRLAEAESWDAIVSKAQGQTVDWFMYGGSPSANGFVNGYVAPQVKELYGITLRQVPVNDIAEVVSKLLIEKQAGKTEGGEADLLWINGENFRTCKRYELLYGPFADQLPNQQLVNWERPSVRNDFGEPVEGLESPYGSAQVVMVYDTARISTPPATLGDLLDWVREHPGRFTYPAPPDFTGSAFVRHVFYHVSGEVQTWQGAFDEQAFETAAAATYQTLRDLAPFLWREGNTYP
;
A
#
# COMPACT_ATOMS: atom_id res chain seq x y z
N MET A 1 31.68 9.93 -2.81
CA MET A 1 32.82 10.04 -1.85
C MET A 1 33.68 11.25 -2.27
N ARG A 2 34.26 12.02 -1.33
CA ARG A 2 35.30 13.11 -1.45
C ARG A 2 35.92 13.35 -2.85
N ARG A 3 36.23 14.55 -3.39
CA ARG A 3 36.49 15.97 -2.96
C ARG A 3 36.72 16.80 -4.28
N SER A 4 36.89 18.13 -4.39
CA SER A 4 36.40 19.36 -3.71
C SER A 4 37.11 20.61 -4.31
N LEU A 5 36.46 21.80 -4.35
CA LEU A 5 36.98 23.13 -4.81
C LEU A 5 37.14 23.28 -6.35
N THR A 6 37.01 24.46 -6.98
CA THR A 6 37.11 25.85 -6.46
C THR A 6 36.15 26.83 -7.16
N ARG A 7 35.73 27.88 -6.44
CA ARG A 7 34.91 29.00 -6.91
C ARG A 7 35.74 30.02 -7.72
N ASN A 8 35.31 30.40 -8.91
CA ASN A 8 35.72 31.66 -9.55
C ASN A 8 34.52 32.32 -10.23
N ILE A 9 34.25 33.57 -9.85
CA ILE A 9 33.21 34.43 -10.42
C ILE A 9 33.90 35.32 -11.45
N LEU A 10 33.45 35.29 -12.70
CA LEU A 10 33.67 36.39 -13.62
C LEU A 10 32.39 36.64 -14.42
N LEU A 11 31.67 37.71 -14.05
CA LEU A 11 30.57 38.23 -14.85
C LEU A 11 31.16 38.99 -16.04
N VAL A 12 31.00 38.47 -17.26
CA VAL A 12 31.20 39.25 -18.49
C VAL A 12 30.01 38.97 -19.40
N CYS A 13 29.12 39.96 -19.50
CA CYS A 13 28.03 39.93 -20.46
C CYS A 13 28.58 40.30 -21.85
N ILE A 14 28.56 39.36 -22.80
CA ILE A 14 28.62 39.68 -24.23
C ILE A 14 27.43 39.00 -24.91
N ILE A 15 26.68 39.82 -25.64
CA ILE A 15 25.45 39.44 -26.34
C ILE A 15 25.79 38.89 -27.73
N GLY A 16 25.12 37.80 -28.11
CA GLY A 16 24.70 37.57 -29.50
C GLY A 16 25.72 36.96 -30.46
N ILE A 17 25.69 35.63 -30.58
CA ILE A 17 25.40 34.92 -31.84
C ILE A 17 24.83 33.55 -31.44
N LEU A 18 23.53 33.36 -31.64
CA LEU A 18 22.84 32.11 -31.32
C LEU A 18 22.93 31.18 -32.54
N VAL A 19 24.04 30.45 -32.65
CA VAL A 19 24.07 29.25 -33.49
C VAL A 19 23.13 28.25 -32.84
N ALA A 20 22.01 27.96 -33.51
CA ALA A 20 21.07 26.93 -33.09
C ALA A 20 21.69 25.54 -33.30
N ILE A 21 22.63 25.17 -32.42
CA ILE A 21 23.02 23.79 -32.22
C ILE A 21 21.77 23.11 -31.67
N GLY A 22 21.10 22.34 -32.53
CA GLY A 22 20.00 21.49 -32.13
C GLY A 22 20.51 20.46 -31.13
N VAL A 23 20.39 20.78 -29.84
CA VAL A 23 20.40 19.77 -28.78
C VAL A 23 19.38 18.71 -29.23
N PRO A 24 19.77 17.42 -29.33
CA PRO A 24 18.79 16.38 -29.56
C PRO A 24 17.86 16.41 -28.35
N GLY A 25 16.70 17.05 -28.53
CA GLY A 25 15.64 17.00 -27.53
C GLY A 25 15.42 15.53 -27.25
N SER A 26 15.54 15.14 -25.98
CA SER A 26 15.15 13.82 -25.52
C SER A 26 13.72 13.61 -26.03
N ARG A 27 13.58 12.76 -27.05
CA ARG A 27 12.28 12.22 -27.42
C ARG A 27 11.84 11.47 -26.18
N LEU A 28 10.98 12.10 -25.39
CA LEU A 28 9.97 11.37 -24.65
C LEU A 28 9.37 10.45 -25.69
N ALA A 29 9.61 9.14 -25.56
CA ALA A 29 9.02 8.19 -26.46
C ALA A 29 7.51 8.44 -26.41
N GLU A 30 6.87 8.59 -27.58
CA GLU A 30 5.42 8.68 -27.61
C GLU A 30 4.88 7.46 -26.85
N ALA A 31 4.08 7.71 -25.82
CA ALA A 31 3.54 6.66 -24.98
C ALA A 31 2.84 5.66 -25.90
N GLU A 32 3.25 4.40 -25.82
CA GLU A 32 2.79 3.39 -26.76
C GLU A 32 1.26 3.25 -26.66
N SER A 33 0.56 3.27 -27.79
CA SER A 33 -0.90 3.15 -27.79
C SER A 33 -1.32 1.85 -27.12
N TRP A 34 -2.40 1.89 -26.33
CA TRP A 34 -2.90 0.71 -25.61
C TRP A 34 -3.08 -0.53 -26.52
N ASP A 35 -3.58 -0.34 -27.75
CA ASP A 35 -3.74 -1.42 -28.73
C ASP A 35 -2.42 -2.10 -29.12
N ALA A 36 -1.32 -1.33 -29.19
CA ALA A 36 0.01 -1.87 -29.48
C ALA A 36 0.61 -2.60 -28.26
N ILE A 37 0.37 -2.12 -27.04
CA ILE A 37 0.69 -2.83 -25.79
C ILE A 37 -0.04 -4.18 -25.76
N VAL A 38 -1.36 -4.19 -26.01
CA VAL A 38 -2.18 -5.41 -26.07
C VAL A 38 -1.66 -6.38 -27.15
N SER A 39 -1.35 -5.88 -28.35
CA SER A 39 -0.81 -6.70 -29.44
C SER A 39 0.54 -7.33 -29.10
N LYS A 40 1.40 -6.66 -28.32
CA LYS A 40 2.68 -7.20 -27.84
C LYS A 40 2.50 -8.23 -26.73
N ALA A 41 1.51 -8.02 -25.86
CA ALA A 41 1.23 -8.89 -24.72
C ALA A 41 0.59 -10.24 -25.11
N GLN A 42 -0.01 -10.33 -26.31
CA GLN A 42 -0.70 -11.53 -26.76
C GLN A 42 0.20 -12.79 -26.70
N GLY A 43 -0.29 -13.84 -26.03
CA GLY A 43 0.43 -15.10 -25.87
C GLY A 43 1.46 -15.12 -24.73
N GLN A 44 1.76 -14.00 -24.09
CA GLN A 44 2.61 -13.96 -22.90
C GLN A 44 1.92 -14.60 -21.68
N THR A 45 2.70 -14.89 -20.65
CA THR A 45 2.22 -15.30 -19.33
C THR A 45 2.57 -14.19 -18.33
N VAL A 46 1.67 -13.93 -17.38
CA VAL A 46 1.87 -12.96 -16.30
C VAL A 46 1.72 -13.68 -14.96
N ASP A 47 2.77 -13.69 -14.16
CA ASP A 47 2.78 -14.19 -12.80
C ASP A 47 2.34 -13.11 -11.81
N TRP A 48 1.14 -13.31 -11.25
CA TRP A 48 0.55 -12.39 -10.28
C TRP A 48 0.63 -12.94 -8.87
N PHE A 49 1.55 -12.39 -8.09
CA PHE A 49 1.77 -12.77 -6.69
C PHE A 49 0.71 -12.13 -5.79
N MET A 50 -0.04 -12.96 -5.07
CA MET A 50 -1.25 -12.57 -4.33
C MET A 50 -1.36 -13.32 -3.00
N TYR A 51 -1.95 -12.69 -1.98
CA TYR A 51 -2.17 -13.35 -0.69
C TYR A 51 -3.02 -14.63 -0.80
N GLY A 52 -2.44 -15.77 -0.45
CA GLY A 52 -3.04 -17.10 -0.57
C GLY A 52 -4.21 -17.34 0.38
N GLY A 53 -4.25 -16.67 1.53
CA GLY A 53 -5.22 -16.89 2.60
C GLY A 53 -6.65 -16.37 2.35
N SER A 54 -6.96 -15.86 1.16
CA SER A 54 -8.31 -15.40 0.79
C SER A 54 -8.93 -16.28 -0.31
N PRO A 55 -9.69 -17.34 0.04
CA PRO A 55 -10.30 -18.24 -0.94
C PRO A 55 -11.28 -17.54 -1.90
N SER A 56 -11.97 -16.49 -1.44
CA SER A 56 -12.91 -15.72 -2.28
C SER A 56 -12.18 -14.87 -3.33
N ALA A 57 -11.13 -14.14 -2.94
CA ALA A 57 -10.34 -13.35 -3.88
C ALA A 57 -9.60 -14.25 -4.88
N ASN A 58 -8.97 -15.32 -4.40
CA ASN A 58 -8.23 -16.27 -5.24
C ASN A 58 -9.17 -17.08 -6.16
N GLY A 59 -10.39 -17.38 -5.71
CA GLY A 59 -11.46 -17.96 -6.53
C GLY A 59 -11.96 -17.01 -7.61
N PHE A 60 -12.10 -15.71 -7.32
CA PHE A 60 -12.47 -14.70 -8.32
C PHE A 60 -11.38 -14.53 -9.39
N VAL A 61 -10.11 -14.45 -8.99
CA VAL A 61 -9.00 -14.31 -9.95
C VAL A 61 -8.88 -15.54 -10.84
N ASN A 62 -8.81 -16.74 -10.27
CA ASN A 62 -8.62 -17.96 -11.04
C ASN A 62 -9.88 -18.39 -11.82
N GLY A 63 -11.07 -18.13 -11.28
CA GLY A 63 -12.36 -18.55 -11.87
C GLY A 63 -13.00 -17.55 -12.84
N TYR A 64 -12.68 -16.26 -12.75
CA TYR A 64 -13.25 -15.21 -13.60
C TYR A 64 -12.18 -14.37 -14.32
N VAL A 65 -11.24 -13.77 -13.58
CA VAL A 65 -10.28 -12.82 -14.17
C VAL A 65 -9.34 -13.50 -15.16
N ALA A 66 -8.71 -14.62 -14.79
CA ALA A 66 -7.77 -15.31 -15.66
C ALA A 66 -8.41 -15.85 -16.96
N PRO A 67 -9.60 -16.48 -16.94
CA PRO A 67 -10.34 -16.81 -18.16
C PRO A 67 -10.64 -15.58 -19.04
N GLN A 68 -11.13 -14.48 -18.47
CA GLN A 68 -11.46 -13.27 -19.22
C GLN A 68 -10.22 -12.60 -19.83
N VAL A 69 -9.11 -12.53 -19.09
CA VAL A 69 -7.83 -12.03 -19.62
C VAL A 69 -7.31 -12.90 -20.77
N LYS A 70 -7.52 -14.23 -20.69
CA LYS A 70 -7.13 -15.16 -21.77
C LYS A 70 -8.01 -15.02 -23.00
N GLU A 71 -9.31 -14.86 -22.83
CA GLU A 71 -10.29 -14.71 -23.92
C GLU A 71 -10.12 -13.37 -24.65
N LEU A 72 -10.03 -12.26 -23.90
CA LEU A 72 -10.02 -10.91 -24.46
C LEU A 72 -8.65 -10.49 -25.03
N TYR A 73 -7.55 -10.96 -24.43
CA TYR A 73 -6.19 -10.48 -24.75
C TYR A 73 -5.19 -11.59 -25.11
N GLY A 74 -5.58 -12.87 -25.03
CA GLY A 74 -4.69 -14.01 -25.29
C GLY A 74 -3.60 -14.23 -24.24
N ILE A 75 -3.56 -13.42 -23.17
CA ILE A 75 -2.57 -13.47 -22.09
C ILE A 75 -2.92 -14.61 -21.12
N THR A 76 -1.93 -15.40 -20.70
CA THR A 76 -2.09 -16.40 -19.65
C THR A 76 -1.81 -15.75 -18.29
N LEU A 77 -2.85 -15.40 -17.53
CA LEU A 77 -2.69 -14.91 -16.16
C LEU A 77 -2.55 -16.11 -15.20
N ARG A 78 -1.42 -16.20 -14.48
CA ARG A 78 -1.16 -17.24 -13.47
C ARG A 78 -1.07 -16.59 -12.09
N GLN A 79 -2.03 -16.89 -11.23
CA GLN A 79 -1.97 -16.45 -9.84
C GLN A 79 -0.95 -17.30 -9.08
N VAL A 80 -0.08 -16.64 -8.31
CA VAL A 80 0.94 -17.25 -7.46
C VAL A 80 0.60 -16.93 -6.00
N PRO A 81 0.04 -17.88 -5.24
CA PRO A 81 -0.36 -17.64 -3.86
C PRO A 81 0.86 -17.54 -2.93
N VAL A 82 0.90 -16.51 -2.08
CA VAL A 82 1.93 -16.32 -1.05
C VAL A 82 1.33 -16.25 0.34
N ASN A 83 2.09 -16.67 1.37
CA ASN A 83 1.70 -16.50 2.76
C ASN A 83 1.84 -15.05 3.21
N ASP A 84 2.94 -14.41 2.83
CA ASP A 84 3.19 -12.98 2.97
C ASP A 84 3.88 -12.45 1.71
N ILE A 85 3.44 -11.30 1.22
CA ILE A 85 4.04 -10.65 0.05
C ILE A 85 5.42 -10.05 0.36
N ALA A 86 5.74 -9.81 1.64
CA ALA A 86 7.06 -9.40 2.11
C ALA A 86 8.17 -10.40 1.73
N GLU A 87 7.84 -11.69 1.59
CA GLU A 87 8.75 -12.72 1.06
C GLU A 87 9.18 -12.39 -0.38
N VAL A 88 8.24 -11.96 -1.23
CA VAL A 88 8.50 -11.60 -2.64
C VAL A 88 9.27 -10.28 -2.71
N VAL A 89 8.90 -9.28 -1.91
CA VAL A 89 9.64 -8.00 -1.80
C VAL A 89 11.11 -8.25 -1.42
N SER A 90 11.35 -9.16 -0.48
CA SER A 90 12.71 -9.53 -0.05
C SER A 90 13.52 -10.18 -1.18
N LYS A 91 12.90 -11.04 -1.99
CA LYS A 91 13.55 -11.65 -3.16
C LYS A 91 13.86 -10.61 -4.24
N LEU A 92 12.92 -9.75 -4.60
CA LEU A 92 13.12 -8.67 -5.59
C LEU A 92 14.27 -7.73 -5.19
N LEU A 93 14.42 -7.45 -3.88
CA LEU A 93 15.55 -6.68 -3.36
C LEU A 93 16.89 -7.42 -3.57
N ILE A 94 16.94 -8.74 -3.35
CA ILE A 94 18.13 -9.57 -3.62
C ILE A 94 18.44 -9.62 -5.12
N GLU A 95 17.43 -9.78 -5.98
CA GLU A 95 17.58 -9.75 -7.44
C GLU A 95 18.19 -8.42 -7.90
N LYS A 96 17.65 -7.28 -7.44
CA LYS A 96 18.21 -5.95 -7.74
C LYS A 96 19.63 -5.79 -7.23
N GLN A 97 19.95 -6.26 -6.02
CA GLN A 97 21.31 -6.21 -5.47
C GLN A 97 22.30 -7.09 -6.25
N ALA A 98 21.84 -8.18 -6.87
CA ALA A 98 22.62 -9.01 -7.77
C ALA A 98 22.77 -8.40 -9.19
N GLY A 99 22.18 -7.22 -9.44
CA GLY A 99 22.20 -6.56 -10.75
C GLY A 99 21.25 -7.20 -11.78
N LYS A 100 20.28 -8.01 -11.35
CA LYS A 100 19.31 -8.66 -12.23
C LYS A 100 18.24 -7.64 -12.63
N THR A 101 18.26 -7.21 -13.89
CA THR A 101 17.32 -6.22 -14.46
C THR A 101 16.28 -6.83 -15.40
N GLU A 102 16.35 -8.15 -15.64
CA GLU A 102 15.47 -8.87 -16.56
C GLU A 102 15.31 -10.33 -16.12
N GLY A 103 14.18 -10.95 -16.49
CA GLY A 103 13.82 -12.31 -16.07
C GLY A 103 13.63 -12.50 -14.56
N GLY A 104 13.21 -11.43 -13.84
CA GLY A 104 12.93 -11.44 -12.40
C GLY A 104 11.82 -12.41 -11.98
N GLU A 105 11.61 -12.59 -10.68
CA GLU A 105 10.67 -13.61 -10.17
C GLU A 105 9.18 -13.23 -10.30
N ALA A 106 8.83 -11.95 -10.39
CA ALA A 106 7.44 -11.49 -10.38
C ALA A 106 7.13 -10.42 -11.43
N ASP A 107 6.01 -10.61 -12.16
CA ASP A 107 5.50 -9.65 -13.13
C ASP A 107 4.50 -8.66 -12.51
N LEU A 108 3.64 -9.14 -11.60
CA LEU A 108 2.61 -8.34 -10.94
C LEU A 108 2.50 -8.72 -9.46
N LEU A 109 2.34 -7.72 -8.59
CA LEU A 109 2.25 -7.88 -7.14
C LEU A 109 0.93 -7.31 -6.62
N TRP A 110 0.23 -8.06 -5.76
CA TRP A 110 -0.76 -7.46 -4.86
C TRP A 110 -0.06 -7.07 -3.55
N ILE A 111 0.37 -5.80 -3.49
CA ILE A 111 1.01 -5.17 -2.33
C ILE A 111 0.15 -4.05 -1.78
N ASN A 112 0.50 -3.59 -0.57
CA ASN A 112 0.03 -2.37 0.06
C ASN A 112 0.97 -1.92 1.18
N GLY A 113 0.74 -0.70 1.68
CA GLY A 113 1.40 -0.02 2.79
C GLY A 113 2.91 -0.19 2.85
N GLU A 114 3.39 -0.92 3.85
CA GLU A 114 4.82 -1.12 4.07
C GLU A 114 5.51 -1.77 2.87
N ASN A 115 4.86 -2.72 2.20
CA ASN A 115 5.43 -3.43 1.07
C ASN A 115 5.55 -2.51 -0.14
N PHE A 116 4.51 -1.73 -0.48
CA PHE A 116 4.59 -0.70 -1.51
C PHE A 116 5.67 0.34 -1.22
N ARG A 117 5.66 0.93 -0.02
CA ARG A 117 6.67 1.91 0.43
C ARG A 117 8.09 1.35 0.34
N THR A 118 8.29 0.07 0.67
CA THR A 118 9.60 -0.61 0.59
C THR A 118 10.02 -0.81 -0.86
N CYS A 119 9.14 -1.35 -1.70
CA CYS A 119 9.40 -1.49 -3.13
C CYS A 119 9.68 -0.13 -3.81
N LYS A 120 8.94 0.92 -3.46
CA LYS A 120 9.17 2.29 -3.94
C LYS A 120 10.52 2.83 -3.48
N ARG A 121 10.83 2.76 -2.17
CA ARG A 121 12.10 3.23 -1.59
C ARG A 121 13.33 2.58 -2.21
N TYR A 122 13.26 1.29 -2.53
CA TYR A 122 14.34 0.54 -3.16
C TYR A 122 14.21 0.45 -4.68
N GLU A 123 13.29 1.20 -5.30
CA GLU A 123 13.00 1.25 -6.73
C GLU A 123 12.91 -0.16 -7.36
N LEU A 124 12.05 -1.00 -6.78
CA LEU A 124 11.73 -2.36 -7.21
C LEU A 124 10.48 -2.41 -8.12
N LEU A 125 9.75 -1.30 -8.24
CA LEU A 125 8.52 -1.19 -9.04
C LEU A 125 8.83 -0.65 -10.44
N TYR A 126 8.17 -1.21 -11.45
CA TYR A 126 8.07 -0.57 -12.77
C TYR A 126 7.09 0.60 -12.70
N GLY A 127 7.46 1.75 -13.27
CA GLY A 127 6.55 2.88 -13.43
C GLY A 127 7.25 4.24 -13.59
N PRO A 128 6.49 5.35 -13.58
CA PRO A 128 5.03 5.39 -13.44
C PRO A 128 4.29 4.79 -14.63
N PHE A 129 3.31 3.92 -14.36
CA PHE A 129 2.51 3.25 -15.39
C PHE A 129 1.01 3.44 -15.21
N ALA A 130 0.54 3.73 -13.99
CA ALA A 130 -0.89 3.70 -13.66
C ALA A 130 -1.70 4.58 -14.60
N ASP A 131 -1.29 5.85 -14.80
CA ASP A 131 -1.95 6.85 -15.66
C ASP A 131 -2.05 6.46 -17.14
N GLN A 132 -1.28 5.46 -17.59
CA GLN A 132 -1.32 4.94 -18.96
C GLN A 132 -2.43 3.89 -19.15
N LEU A 133 -3.03 3.35 -18.07
CA LEU A 133 -4.09 2.37 -18.16
C LEU A 133 -5.41 3.04 -18.59
N PRO A 134 -6.12 2.55 -19.62
CA PRO A 134 -7.30 3.21 -20.19
C PRO A 134 -8.47 3.35 -19.20
N ASN A 135 -8.48 2.55 -18.13
CA ASN A 135 -9.52 2.57 -17.10
C ASN A 135 -9.23 3.52 -15.93
N GLN A 136 -8.09 4.25 -15.88
CA GLN A 136 -7.86 5.23 -14.79
C GLN A 136 -8.89 6.35 -14.75
N GLN A 137 -9.51 6.68 -15.90
CA GLN A 137 -10.63 7.62 -15.96
C GLN A 137 -11.85 7.20 -15.10
N LEU A 138 -11.92 5.93 -14.68
CA LEU A 138 -12.96 5.40 -13.80
C LEU A 138 -12.56 5.45 -12.31
N VAL A 139 -11.31 5.78 -12.00
CA VAL A 139 -10.76 5.82 -10.64
C VAL A 139 -10.93 7.21 -10.05
N ASN A 140 -11.54 7.30 -8.86
CA ASN A 140 -11.65 8.55 -8.12
C ASN A 140 -10.32 8.89 -7.43
N TRP A 141 -9.44 9.57 -8.18
CA TRP A 141 -8.15 10.09 -7.72
C TRP A 141 -8.23 11.31 -6.78
N GLU A 142 -9.42 11.85 -6.52
CA GLU A 142 -9.61 12.89 -5.49
C GLU A 142 -9.62 12.29 -4.07
N ARG A 143 -9.90 10.98 -3.94
CA ARG A 143 -9.87 10.29 -2.65
C ARG A 143 -8.44 10.17 -2.11
N PRO A 144 -8.14 10.69 -0.90
CA PRO A 144 -6.80 10.56 -0.31
C PRO A 144 -6.35 9.11 -0.11
N SER A 145 -7.27 8.19 0.16
CA SER A 145 -7.02 6.75 0.31
C SER A 145 -6.83 5.98 -1.00
N VAL A 146 -6.85 6.66 -2.14
CA VAL A 146 -6.53 6.12 -3.47
C VAL A 146 -5.26 6.78 -3.99
N ARG A 147 -5.10 8.08 -3.73
CA ARG A 147 -3.89 8.85 -4.05
C ARG A 147 -2.68 8.47 -3.18
N ASN A 148 -2.90 7.88 -2.01
CA ASN A 148 -1.85 7.44 -1.08
C ASN A 148 -2.16 6.04 -0.56
N ASP A 149 -1.14 5.19 -0.49
CA ASP A 149 -1.19 3.87 0.10
C ASP A 149 -0.59 3.92 1.52
N PHE A 150 -1.46 3.82 2.53
CA PHE A 150 -1.12 3.99 3.96
C PHE A 150 -0.32 5.27 4.27
N GLY A 151 -0.51 6.33 3.48
CA GLY A 151 0.17 7.62 3.62
C GLY A 151 1.40 7.80 2.73
N GLU A 152 1.86 6.77 2.02
CA GLU A 152 2.87 6.91 0.97
C GLU A 152 2.19 7.33 -0.36
N PRO A 153 2.57 8.45 -1.00
CA PRO A 153 1.99 8.85 -2.28
C PRO A 153 2.24 7.80 -3.37
N VAL A 154 1.21 7.40 -4.12
CA VAL A 154 1.35 6.29 -5.08
C VAL A 154 2.16 6.66 -6.34
N GLU A 155 2.13 7.93 -6.74
CA GLU A 155 2.92 8.52 -7.83
C GLU A 155 2.90 7.72 -9.16
N GLY A 156 1.79 7.03 -9.43
CA GLY A 156 1.61 6.21 -10.63
C GLY A 156 2.39 4.88 -10.65
N LEU A 157 3.03 4.50 -9.54
CA LEU A 157 3.80 3.26 -9.37
C LEU A 157 2.92 2.05 -8.99
N GLU A 158 1.64 2.27 -8.70
CA GLU A 158 0.64 1.22 -8.53
C GLU A 158 -0.72 1.66 -9.07
N SER A 159 -1.61 0.70 -9.32
CA SER A 159 -2.99 0.93 -9.74
C SER A 159 -3.94 0.29 -8.72
N PRO A 160 -4.99 0.99 -8.24
CA PRO A 160 -5.87 0.46 -7.21
C PRO A 160 -6.67 -0.75 -7.72
N TYR A 161 -6.48 -1.91 -7.08
CA TYR A 161 -7.20 -3.14 -7.40
C TYR A 161 -8.49 -3.32 -6.57
N GLY A 162 -8.47 -2.89 -5.31
CA GLY A 162 -9.59 -3.04 -4.38
C GLY A 162 -9.42 -2.16 -3.15
N SER A 163 -10.42 -2.16 -2.27
CA SER A 163 -10.38 -1.43 -1.01
C SER A 163 -10.85 -2.35 0.13
N ALA A 164 -10.22 -2.22 1.29
CA ALA A 164 -10.61 -2.93 2.50
C ALA A 164 -11.03 -1.90 3.57
N GLN A 165 -12.11 -2.21 4.28
CA GLN A 165 -12.56 -1.43 5.43
C GLN A 165 -12.70 -2.37 6.62
N VAL A 166 -12.12 -1.98 7.75
CA VAL A 166 -12.34 -2.68 9.03
C VAL A 166 -13.70 -2.27 9.57
N VAL A 167 -14.51 -3.25 9.92
CA VAL A 167 -15.86 -3.10 10.45
C VAL A 167 -16.00 -3.88 11.74
N MET A 168 -16.84 -3.41 12.67
CA MET A 168 -17.25 -4.19 13.83
C MET A 168 -18.58 -4.89 13.54
N VAL A 169 -18.61 -6.21 13.73
CA VAL A 169 -19.81 -7.04 13.57
C VAL A 169 -20.38 -7.32 14.96
N TYR A 170 -21.70 -7.16 15.11
CA TYR A 170 -22.40 -7.36 16.37
C TYR A 170 -23.73 -8.09 16.16
N ASP A 171 -24.24 -8.72 17.22
CA ASP A 171 -25.54 -9.40 17.23
C ASP A 171 -26.65 -8.41 17.63
N THR A 172 -27.48 -8.02 16.67
CA THR A 172 -28.60 -7.08 16.87
C THR A 172 -29.69 -7.61 17.79
N ALA A 173 -29.77 -8.92 18.04
CA ALA A 173 -30.67 -9.50 19.03
C ALA A 173 -30.15 -9.33 20.48
N ARG A 174 -28.88 -8.92 20.65
CA ARG A 174 -28.23 -8.74 21.96
C ARG A 174 -27.84 -7.29 22.24
N ILE A 175 -27.52 -6.52 21.19
CA ILE A 175 -27.08 -5.14 21.29
C ILE A 175 -27.97 -4.31 20.37
N SER A 176 -28.92 -3.59 20.97
CA SER A 176 -29.87 -2.72 20.24
C SER A 176 -29.26 -1.37 19.84
N THR A 177 -28.28 -0.89 20.61
CA THR A 177 -27.54 0.35 20.36
C THR A 177 -26.04 0.04 20.48
N PRO A 178 -25.34 -0.28 19.37
CA PRO A 178 -23.91 -0.53 19.40
C PRO A 178 -23.11 0.77 19.64
N PRO A 179 -21.90 0.69 20.21
CA PRO A 179 -20.98 1.82 20.30
C PRO A 179 -20.71 2.47 18.93
N ALA A 180 -20.84 3.79 18.85
CA ALA A 180 -20.67 4.55 17.60
C ALA A 180 -19.27 5.15 17.46
N THR A 181 -18.58 5.41 18.57
CA THR A 181 -17.18 5.87 18.59
C THR A 181 -16.28 4.85 19.29
N LEU A 182 -14.95 5.02 19.16
CA LEU A 182 -14.02 4.16 19.89
C LEU A 182 -14.05 4.41 21.40
N GLY A 183 -14.31 5.65 21.84
CA GLY A 183 -14.50 5.95 23.27
C GLY A 183 -15.66 5.16 23.85
N ASP A 184 -16.83 5.24 23.19
CA ASP A 184 -18.02 4.47 23.57
C ASP A 184 -17.74 2.95 23.58
N LEU A 185 -16.90 2.45 22.65
CA LEU A 185 -16.53 1.03 22.62
C LEU A 185 -15.67 0.68 23.84
N LEU A 186 -14.65 1.47 24.17
CA LEU A 186 -13.78 1.20 25.31
C LEU A 186 -14.57 1.18 26.62
N ASP A 187 -15.56 2.08 26.78
CA ASP A 187 -16.44 2.10 27.94
C ASP A 187 -17.43 0.93 27.93
N TRP A 188 -18.06 0.63 26.78
CA TRP A 188 -18.93 -0.54 26.63
C TRP A 188 -18.20 -1.85 27.00
N VAL A 189 -16.93 -2.00 26.61
CA VAL A 189 -16.12 -3.18 26.97
C VAL A 189 -15.90 -3.28 28.49
N ARG A 190 -15.65 -2.15 29.18
CA ARG A 190 -15.52 -2.12 30.65
C ARG A 190 -16.83 -2.50 31.35
N GLU A 191 -17.96 -2.05 30.82
CA GLU A 191 -19.30 -2.38 31.33
C GLU A 191 -19.72 -3.83 31.03
N HIS A 192 -19.18 -4.43 29.96
CA HIS A 192 -19.55 -5.75 29.46
C HIS A 192 -18.33 -6.71 29.42
N PRO A 193 -17.69 -7.01 30.58
CA PRO A 193 -16.48 -7.80 30.62
C PRO A 193 -16.66 -9.18 29.98
N GLY A 194 -15.66 -9.59 29.21
CA GLY A 194 -15.63 -10.86 28.50
C GLY A 194 -16.46 -10.91 27.21
N ARG A 195 -17.07 -9.79 26.76
CA ARG A 195 -17.93 -9.75 25.56
C ARG A 195 -17.25 -9.25 24.29
N PHE A 196 -16.04 -8.72 24.37
CA PHE A 196 -15.28 -8.19 23.24
C PHE A 196 -13.85 -8.74 23.20
N THR A 197 -13.31 -8.89 22.00
CA THR A 197 -11.89 -9.12 21.75
C THR A 197 -11.55 -8.70 20.32
N TYR A 198 -10.26 -8.50 20.05
CA TYR A 198 -9.69 -8.26 18.74
C TYR A 198 -8.55 -9.26 18.51
N PRO A 199 -8.17 -9.60 17.26
CA PRO A 199 -7.04 -10.51 17.02
C PRO A 199 -5.70 -9.94 17.51
N ALA A 200 -4.74 -10.79 17.87
CA ALA A 200 -3.42 -10.29 18.26
C ALA A 200 -2.63 -9.78 17.03
N PRO A 201 -1.99 -8.59 17.10
CA PRO A 201 -0.95 -8.22 16.14
C PRO A 201 0.12 -9.33 16.04
N PRO A 202 0.64 -9.64 14.84
CA PRO A 202 0.59 -8.84 13.62
C PRO A 202 -0.64 -9.05 12.72
N ASP A 203 -1.73 -9.69 13.19
CA ASP A 203 -2.96 -9.80 12.39
C ASP A 203 -3.42 -8.45 11.82
N PHE A 204 -3.96 -8.46 10.60
CA PHE A 204 -4.35 -7.26 9.87
C PHE A 204 -5.46 -6.47 10.59
N THR A 205 -6.46 -7.17 11.11
CA THR A 205 -7.60 -6.59 11.85
C THR A 205 -7.16 -6.15 13.25
N GLY A 206 -6.38 -6.97 13.95
CA GLY A 206 -5.78 -6.64 15.24
C GLY A 206 -4.91 -5.38 15.19
N SER A 207 -4.00 -5.32 14.21
CA SER A 207 -3.13 -4.16 13.97
C SER A 207 -3.94 -2.91 13.59
N ALA A 208 -5.04 -3.07 12.85
CA ALA A 208 -5.94 -1.96 12.56
C ALA A 208 -6.69 -1.48 13.81
N PHE A 209 -7.15 -2.39 14.70
CA PHE A 209 -7.77 -2.01 15.97
C PHE A 209 -6.80 -1.20 16.85
N VAL A 210 -5.55 -1.66 17.00
CA VAL A 210 -4.50 -0.92 17.74
C VAL A 210 -4.26 0.47 17.15
N ARG A 211 -4.25 0.62 15.81
CA ARG A 211 -4.16 1.95 15.16
C ARG A 211 -5.37 2.84 15.44
N HIS A 212 -6.58 2.30 15.53
CA HIS A 212 -7.76 3.08 15.94
C HIS A 212 -7.62 3.56 17.39
N VAL A 213 -7.14 2.71 18.31
CA VAL A 213 -6.87 3.13 19.70
C VAL A 213 -5.81 4.22 19.75
N PHE A 214 -4.74 4.10 18.95
CA PHE A 214 -3.72 5.14 18.81
C PHE A 214 -4.32 6.48 18.36
N TYR A 215 -5.14 6.51 17.31
CA TYR A 215 -5.79 7.75 16.88
C TYR A 215 -6.69 8.32 17.97
N HIS A 216 -7.51 7.49 18.63
CA HIS A 216 -8.39 7.97 19.70
C HIS A 216 -7.65 8.63 20.87
N VAL A 217 -6.52 8.07 21.33
CA VAL A 217 -5.76 8.64 22.45
C VAL A 217 -4.82 9.79 22.05
N SER A 218 -4.51 9.94 20.76
CA SER A 218 -3.60 10.97 20.25
C SER A 218 -4.29 12.20 19.65
N GLY A 219 -5.63 12.21 19.58
CA GLY A 219 -6.41 13.31 19.05
C GLY A 219 -6.75 13.16 17.57
N GLU A 220 -6.68 14.25 16.81
CA GLU A 220 -7.12 14.22 15.41
C GLU A 220 -6.12 13.53 14.49
N VAL A 221 -6.64 12.81 13.48
CA VAL A 221 -5.85 12.15 12.42
C VAL A 221 -4.91 13.14 11.70
N GLN A 222 -5.29 14.42 11.64
CA GLN A 222 -4.53 15.50 10.99
C GLN A 222 -3.17 15.76 11.65
N THR A 223 -3.04 15.54 12.97
CA THR A 223 -1.76 15.63 13.69
C THR A 223 -0.69 14.73 13.09
N TRP A 224 -1.11 13.61 12.49
CA TRP A 224 -0.23 12.55 11.98
C TRP A 224 -0.01 12.58 10.46
N GLN A 225 -0.49 13.62 9.76
CA GLN A 225 -0.29 13.78 8.31
C GLN A 225 0.93 14.65 7.94
N GLY A 226 1.66 15.14 8.97
CA GLY A 226 2.85 15.97 8.80
C GLY A 226 4.16 15.17 8.73
N ALA A 227 5.28 15.86 8.90
CA ALA A 227 6.57 15.20 9.14
C ALA A 227 6.54 14.39 10.44
N PHE A 228 7.24 13.27 10.49
CA PHE A 228 7.30 12.41 11.67
C PHE A 228 7.94 13.14 12.86
N ASP A 229 7.19 13.24 13.97
CA ASP A 229 7.65 13.70 15.26
C ASP A 229 7.77 12.49 16.21
N GLU A 230 9.00 12.12 16.52
CA GLU A 230 9.34 10.97 17.37
C GLU A 230 8.84 11.16 18.82
N GLN A 231 8.92 12.39 19.36
CA GLN A 231 8.50 12.66 20.74
C GLN A 231 6.98 12.63 20.89
N ALA A 232 6.26 13.19 19.91
CA ALA A 232 4.81 13.07 19.85
C ALA A 232 4.40 11.59 19.69
N PHE A 233 5.06 10.86 18.79
CA PHE A 233 4.78 9.45 18.55
C PHE A 233 4.96 8.58 19.80
N GLU A 234 6.10 8.69 20.49
CA GLU A 234 6.36 7.92 21.71
C GLU A 234 5.34 8.23 22.82
N THR A 235 4.94 9.50 22.95
CA THR A 235 3.89 9.91 23.91
C THR A 235 2.54 9.25 23.59
N ALA A 236 2.12 9.29 22.32
CA ALA A 236 0.89 8.66 21.85
C ALA A 236 0.93 7.12 21.94
N ALA A 237 2.06 6.50 21.58
CA ALA A 237 2.27 5.07 21.68
C ALA A 237 2.21 4.59 23.13
N ALA A 238 2.86 5.29 24.07
CA ALA A 238 2.78 4.99 25.49
C ALA A 238 1.34 5.04 26.03
N ALA A 239 0.57 6.07 25.66
CA ALA A 239 -0.86 6.19 26.00
C ALA A 239 -1.71 5.08 25.37
N THR A 240 -1.39 4.66 24.13
CA THR A 240 -2.05 3.56 23.42
C THR A 240 -1.85 2.24 24.16
N TYR A 241 -0.59 1.89 24.47
CA TYR A 241 -0.27 0.66 25.18
C TYR A 241 -0.84 0.65 26.60
N GLN A 242 -0.91 1.81 27.27
CA GLN A 242 -1.55 1.92 28.57
C GLN A 242 -3.06 1.65 28.47
N THR A 243 -3.74 2.28 27.52
CA THR A 243 -5.17 2.07 27.26
C THR A 243 -5.49 0.61 26.96
N LEU A 244 -4.66 -0.08 26.17
CA LEU A 244 -4.81 -1.50 25.87
C LEU A 244 -4.58 -2.40 27.10
N ARG A 245 -3.59 -2.08 27.95
CA ARG A 245 -3.35 -2.80 29.22
C ARG A 245 -4.53 -2.63 30.18
N ASP A 246 -5.07 -1.42 30.30
CA ASP A 246 -6.20 -1.12 31.18
C ASP A 246 -7.52 -1.72 30.66
N LEU A 247 -7.61 -1.96 29.35
CA LEU A 247 -8.74 -2.67 28.72
C LEU A 247 -8.64 -4.19 28.91
N ALA A 248 -7.44 -4.77 28.96
CA ALA A 248 -7.21 -6.21 28.90
C ALA A 248 -8.05 -7.04 29.91
N PRO A 249 -8.18 -6.67 31.21
CA PRO A 249 -9.00 -7.43 32.16
C PRO A 249 -10.49 -7.55 31.78
N PHE A 250 -10.99 -6.65 30.93
CA PHE A 250 -12.37 -6.63 30.47
C PHE A 250 -12.58 -7.35 29.13
N LEU A 251 -11.51 -7.75 28.44
CA LEU A 251 -11.59 -8.51 27.19
C LEU A 251 -12.07 -9.95 27.44
N TRP A 252 -12.47 -10.64 26.37
CA TRP A 252 -12.71 -12.08 26.38
C TRP A 252 -11.49 -12.81 26.99
N ARG A 253 -11.76 -13.66 28.00
CA ARG A 253 -10.73 -14.38 28.77
C ARG A 253 -9.68 -13.45 29.41
N GLU A 254 -10.09 -12.24 29.82
CA GLU A 254 -9.25 -11.27 30.53
C GLU A 254 -7.98 -10.87 29.75
N GLY A 255 -8.02 -10.95 28.42
CA GLY A 255 -6.88 -10.63 27.55
C GLY A 255 -5.73 -11.63 27.63
N ASN A 256 -5.92 -12.80 28.25
CA ASN A 256 -4.92 -13.88 28.31
C ASN A 256 -4.74 -14.62 26.98
N THR A 257 -5.66 -14.43 26.03
CA THR A 257 -5.63 -15.01 24.68
C THR A 257 -6.47 -14.15 23.74
N TYR A 258 -6.01 -14.04 22.51
CA TYR A 258 -6.64 -13.31 21.42
C TYR A 258 -6.90 -14.30 20.27
N PRO A 259 -7.97 -14.12 19.49
CA PRO A 259 -8.26 -14.93 18.30
C PRO A 259 -7.25 -14.70 17.17
#